data_AF-A0A1A9X0Y5-F1
#
_entry.id   AF-A0A1A9X0Y5-F1
#
_cell.length_a   1.000
_cell.length_b   1.000
_cell.length_c   1.000
_cell.angle_alpha   90.00
_cell.angle_beta   90.00
_cell.angle_gamma   90.00
#
_symmetry.space_group_name_H-M   'P 1'
#
loop_
_entity.id
_entity.type
_entity.pdbx_description
1 polymer ?
#
loop_
_entity_poly.entity_id
_entity_poly.type
_entity_poly.pdbx_seq_one_letter_code
_entity_poly.pdbx_strand_id
1 'polypeptide(L)'
;KHSLRERLSSLPTPKNDYEIVVPEENEIDPAESTNEISSVEDQADVDARVIAEKEIARKQELEKRSQVVQRTLPRPTEVNTKILRPLSDKPNLTELQNAEEMIKHEMITMLLYDSTKDPVPGQSENKMDQLQTYFKSNPYEEISKEELNKAKLLLSNEMRVVKDGMGHGDLALDVYSQVWEECLAQVLFLPSQNRYTRANLASKKDRFESAEKRLEQNRRHMAKEAKRCGKIEKKLKILTGGYQARAQALIKQLQDTFEQIEQNTLALSTFKFLAEQEAVAIPRRLESLQEDVRRQMEREKKLQQKYANLQENLKELSKDETK
;
A
#
# COMPACT_ATOMS: atom_id res chain seq x y z
N LYS A 1 -13.84 26.61 -24.36
CA LYS A 1 -12.90 27.76 -24.30
C LYS A 1 -13.33 28.95 -25.18
N HIS A 2 -14.04 28.74 -26.30
CA HIS A 2 -14.53 29.84 -27.15
C HIS A 2 -15.69 30.65 -26.50
N SER A 3 -16.69 29.97 -25.93
CA SER A 3 -17.88 30.61 -25.34
C SER A 3 -17.59 31.52 -24.12
N LEU A 4 -16.53 31.23 -23.35
CA LEU A 4 -16.13 32.07 -22.21
C LEU A 4 -15.46 33.37 -22.68
N ARG A 5 -14.72 33.31 -23.79
CA ARG A 5 -14.01 34.47 -24.35
C ARG A 5 -14.99 35.48 -24.94
N GLU A 6 -16.04 35.00 -25.60
CA GLU A 6 -17.15 35.82 -26.11
C GLU A 6 -17.93 36.55 -25.02
N ARG A 7 -18.21 35.87 -23.90
CA ARG A 7 -18.89 36.47 -22.74
C ARG A 7 -18.03 37.48 -21.97
N LEU A 8 -16.71 37.32 -22.00
CA LEU A 8 -15.79 38.28 -21.38
C LEU A 8 -15.54 39.50 -22.29
N SER A 9 -15.65 39.35 -23.61
CA SER A 9 -15.55 40.48 -24.56
C SER A 9 -16.81 41.34 -24.64
N SER A 10 -17.96 40.87 -24.14
CA SER A 10 -19.19 41.65 -24.06
C SER A 10 -19.30 42.52 -22.80
N LEU A 11 -18.27 42.51 -21.94
CA LEU A 11 -18.23 43.40 -20.78
C LEU A 11 -17.82 44.81 -21.25
N PRO A 12 -18.52 45.87 -20.81
CA PRO A 12 -18.12 47.24 -21.08
C PRO A 12 -16.69 47.48 -20.60
N THR A 13 -15.87 48.16 -21.41
CA THR A 13 -14.52 48.52 -21.00
C THR A 13 -14.56 49.43 -19.76
N PRO A 14 -13.74 49.17 -18.73
CA PRO A 14 -13.77 49.96 -17.51
C PRO A 14 -13.33 51.40 -17.83
N LYS A 15 -14.25 52.36 -17.68
CA LYS A 15 -13.94 53.79 -17.71
C LYS A 15 -13.43 54.19 -16.33
N ASN A 16 -12.12 54.11 -16.12
CA ASN A 16 -11.43 54.71 -14.99
C ASN A 16 -11.05 56.15 -15.36
N ASP A 17 -12.04 57.04 -15.43
CA ASP A 17 -11.80 58.48 -15.42
C ASP A 17 -11.96 58.95 -13.98
N TYR A 18 -10.90 58.78 -13.18
CA TYR A 18 -10.80 59.46 -11.88
C TYR A 18 -10.02 60.75 -12.09
N GLU A 19 -10.75 61.86 -12.19
CA GLU A 19 -10.20 63.20 -12.06
C GLU A 19 -9.83 63.41 -10.58
N ILE A 20 -8.54 63.39 -10.27
CA ILE A 20 -8.03 63.73 -8.93
C ILE A 20 -8.20 65.24 -8.78
N VAL A 21 -9.36 65.65 -8.29
CA VAL A 21 -9.54 66.99 -7.74
C VAL A 21 -8.79 67.00 -6.42
N VAL A 22 -7.59 67.58 -6.41
CA VAL A 22 -6.89 67.94 -5.18
C VAL A 22 -7.65 69.12 -4.59
N PRO A 23 -8.37 68.99 -3.46
CA PRO A 23 -8.94 70.15 -2.80
C PRO A 23 -7.81 71.00 -2.23
N GLU A 24 -7.79 72.28 -2.61
CA GLU A 24 -6.87 73.28 -2.07
C GLU A 24 -6.98 73.35 -0.54
N GLU A 25 -5.82 73.56 0.09
CA GLU A 25 -5.59 73.65 1.53
C GLU A 25 -6.68 74.47 2.25
N ASN A 26 -7.39 73.82 3.17
CA ASN A 26 -8.06 74.51 4.26
C ASN A 26 -7.46 74.01 5.58
N GLU A 27 -6.86 74.96 6.29
CA GLU A 27 -6.28 74.87 7.61
C GLU A 27 -7.26 74.24 8.62
N ILE A 28 -6.82 73.20 9.34
CA ILE A 28 -7.40 72.78 10.61
C ILE A 28 -6.26 72.44 11.59
N ASP A 29 -6.45 72.93 12.80
CA ASP A 29 -5.55 73.16 13.93
C ASP A 29 -4.70 71.99 14.48
N PRO A 30 -3.62 72.32 15.24
CA PRO A 30 -2.75 71.37 15.91
C PRO A 30 -3.20 71.10 17.35
N ALA A 31 -3.56 69.87 17.69
CA ALA A 31 -3.59 69.41 19.08
C ALA A 31 -3.67 67.88 19.25
N GLU A 32 -2.70 67.39 20.03
CA GLU A 32 -2.83 66.32 21.03
C GLU A 32 -2.72 64.83 20.65
N SER A 33 -1.78 64.22 21.37
CA SER A 33 -1.81 62.89 21.98
C SER A 33 -1.24 61.70 21.19
N THR A 34 0.02 61.42 21.55
CA THR A 34 0.62 60.09 21.58
C THR A 34 -0.31 59.03 22.19
N ASN A 35 -0.24 57.83 21.61
CA ASN A 35 -0.85 56.56 22.03
C ASN A 35 -2.17 56.21 21.33
N GLU A 36 -2.06 55.70 20.12
CA GLU A 36 -2.38 54.32 19.81
C GLU A 36 -1.95 54.11 18.36
N ILE A 37 -0.75 53.56 18.17
CA ILE A 37 -0.57 52.66 17.02
C ILE A 37 -1.48 51.49 17.38
N SER A 38 -2.77 51.64 17.06
CA SER A 38 -3.65 50.53 16.80
C SER A 38 -2.94 49.78 15.69
N SER A 39 -2.10 48.82 16.09
CA SER A 39 -1.59 47.81 15.19
C SER A 39 -2.86 47.14 14.71
N VAL A 40 -3.38 47.60 13.56
CA VAL A 40 -4.46 46.95 12.84
C VAL A 40 -3.98 45.52 12.72
N GLU A 41 -4.61 44.63 13.51
CA GLU A 41 -4.20 43.23 13.55
C GLU A 41 -4.20 42.74 12.10
N ASP A 42 -3.08 42.14 11.68
CA ASP A 42 -2.97 41.62 10.32
C ASP A 42 -4.18 40.72 10.06
N GLN A 43 -4.80 40.82 8.89
CA GLN A 43 -6.01 40.03 8.57
C GLN A 43 -5.78 38.53 8.83
N ALA A 44 -4.53 38.07 8.71
CA ALA A 44 -4.10 36.72 9.06
C ALA A 44 -4.27 36.36 10.55
N ASP A 45 -4.03 37.30 11.47
CA ASP A 45 -4.17 37.09 12.92
C ASP A 45 -5.65 37.02 13.34
N VAL A 46 -6.49 37.87 12.74
CA VAL A 46 -7.95 37.83 12.92
C VAL A 46 -8.51 36.51 12.39
N ASP A 47 -8.11 36.10 11.19
CA ASP A 47 -8.51 34.84 10.60
C ASP A 47 -8.02 33.65 11.45
N ALA A 48 -6.80 33.70 11.98
CA ALA A 48 -6.26 32.67 12.85
C ALA A 48 -7.04 32.52 14.17
N ARG A 49 -7.46 33.64 14.80
CA ARG A 49 -8.33 33.60 15.99
C ARG A 49 -9.69 33.00 15.67
N VAL A 50 -10.32 33.41 14.58
CA VAL A 50 -11.62 32.87 14.15
C VAL A 50 -11.52 31.36 13.85
N ILE A 51 -10.42 30.91 13.23
CA ILE A 51 -10.16 29.49 13.01
C ILE A 51 -9.98 28.77 14.35
N ALA A 52 -9.19 29.32 15.27
CA ALA A 52 -8.96 28.73 16.59
C ALA A 52 -10.27 28.60 17.40
N GLU A 53 -11.11 29.63 17.42
CA GLU A 53 -12.42 29.60 18.08
C GLU A 53 -13.35 28.55 17.45
N LYS A 54 -13.39 28.48 16.12
CA LYS A 54 -14.15 27.44 15.41
C LYS A 54 -13.63 26.04 15.71
N GLU A 55 -12.31 25.86 15.82
CA GLU A 55 -11.71 24.59 16.21
C GLU A 55 -12.02 24.20 17.65
N ILE A 56 -12.00 25.16 18.58
CA ILE A 56 -12.38 24.93 19.99
C ILE A 56 -13.85 24.52 20.07
N ALA A 57 -14.75 25.26 19.40
CA ALA A 57 -16.17 24.93 19.35
C ALA A 57 -16.40 23.53 18.74
N ARG A 58 -15.71 23.22 17.63
CA ARG A 58 -15.78 21.90 16.99
C ARG A 58 -15.25 20.78 17.90
N LYS A 59 -14.18 21.02 18.66
CA LYS A 59 -13.66 20.05 19.63
C LYS A 59 -14.66 19.80 20.76
N GLN A 60 -15.25 20.86 21.31
CA GLN A 60 -16.28 20.75 22.34
C GLN A 60 -17.53 20.01 21.84
N GLU A 61 -17.94 20.27 20.60
CA GLU A 61 -19.05 19.54 19.98
C GLU A 61 -18.68 18.07 19.78
N LEU A 62 -17.49 17.77 19.25
CA LEU A 62 -16.99 16.41 19.03
C LEU A 62 -16.90 15.62 20.34
N GLU A 63 -16.50 16.25 21.46
CA GLU A 63 -16.47 15.61 22.78
C GLU A 63 -17.85 15.15 23.28
N LYS A 64 -18.92 15.82 22.84
CA LYS A 64 -20.31 15.43 23.15
C LYS A 64 -20.85 14.36 22.20
N ARG A 65 -20.22 14.16 21.04
CA ARG A 65 -20.63 13.14 20.05
C ARG A 65 -20.36 11.71 20.55
N SER A 66 -20.92 10.75 19.83
CA SER A 66 -20.67 9.34 20.09
C SER A 66 -19.18 8.98 19.93
N GLN A 67 -18.70 8.00 20.70
CA GLN A 67 -17.31 7.53 20.61
C GLN A 67 -16.95 7.02 19.20
N VAL A 68 -17.95 6.54 18.44
CA VAL A 68 -17.78 6.06 17.06
C VAL A 68 -17.41 7.22 16.14
N VAL A 69 -18.04 8.39 16.30
CA VAL A 69 -17.69 9.63 15.59
C VAL A 69 -16.30 10.12 16.02
N GLN A 70 -16.04 10.17 17.32
CA GLN A 70 -14.76 10.64 17.87
C GLN A 70 -13.57 9.83 17.38
N ARG A 71 -13.74 8.51 17.25
CA ARG A 71 -12.69 7.57 16.81
C ARG A 71 -12.71 7.31 15.30
N THR A 72 -13.61 7.98 14.57
CA THR A 72 -13.76 7.85 13.12
C THR A 72 -13.93 6.38 12.67
N LEU A 73 -14.68 5.61 13.45
CA LEU A 73 -14.92 4.20 13.16
C LEU A 73 -15.97 4.03 12.04
N PRO A 74 -15.95 2.90 11.30
CA PRO A 74 -16.92 2.65 10.24
C PRO A 74 -18.36 2.70 10.75
N ARG A 75 -19.19 3.55 10.11
CA ARG A 75 -20.62 3.68 10.41
C ARG A 75 -21.47 3.08 9.28
N PRO A 76 -22.65 2.52 9.60
CA PRO A 76 -23.55 1.99 8.58
C PRO A 76 -24.09 3.10 7.68
N THR A 77 -24.07 2.89 6.36
CA THR A 77 -24.71 3.80 5.40
C THR A 77 -26.23 3.83 5.57
N GLU A 78 -26.81 2.70 5.99
CA GLU A 78 -28.25 2.55 6.23
C GLU A 78 -28.49 1.98 7.64
N VAL A 79 -29.24 2.71 8.45
CA VAL A 79 -29.62 2.26 9.80
C VAL A 79 -30.85 1.36 9.70
N ASN A 80 -30.77 0.18 10.30
CA ASN A 80 -31.87 -0.78 10.28
C ASN A 80 -32.89 -0.47 11.39
N THR A 81 -34.01 0.14 11.03
CA THR A 81 -35.12 0.45 11.96
C THR A 81 -36.03 -0.75 12.26
N LYS A 82 -35.86 -1.88 11.54
CA LYS A 82 -36.69 -3.10 11.71
C LYS A 82 -36.33 -3.93 12.94
N ILE A 83 -35.44 -3.43 13.80
CA ILE A 83 -35.05 -4.06 15.07
C ILE A 83 -36.13 -3.81 16.14
N LEU A 84 -36.92 -2.74 16.01
CA LEU A 84 -38.03 -2.43 16.90
C LEU A 84 -39.17 -3.43 16.70
N ARG A 85 -39.84 -3.85 17.78
CA ARG A 85 -41.04 -4.69 17.65
C ARG A 85 -42.17 -3.88 17.01
N PRO A 86 -43.05 -4.53 16.24
CA PRO A 86 -44.26 -3.89 15.74
C PRO A 86 -45.07 -3.30 16.89
N LEU A 87 -45.72 -2.15 16.67
CA LEU A 87 -46.54 -1.50 17.71
C LEU A 87 -47.66 -2.40 18.25
N SER A 88 -48.09 -3.40 17.47
CA SER A 88 -49.09 -4.39 17.86
C SER A 88 -48.66 -5.32 19.00
N ASP A 89 -47.35 -5.55 19.19
CA ASP A 89 -46.82 -6.46 20.21
C ASP A 89 -46.52 -5.75 21.54
N LYS A 90 -46.54 -4.41 21.56
CA LYS A 90 -46.21 -3.57 22.73
C LYS A 90 -47.08 -3.79 23.98
N PRO A 91 -48.38 -4.11 23.94
CA PRO A 91 -49.20 -4.14 25.16
C PRO A 91 -48.93 -5.36 26.06
N ASN A 92 -48.25 -6.41 25.57
CA ASN A 92 -48.02 -7.66 26.33
C ASN A 92 -46.55 -7.85 26.75
N LEU A 93 -45.75 -6.78 26.78
CA LEU A 93 -44.34 -6.86 27.11
C LEU A 93 -44.09 -6.82 28.62
N THR A 94 -43.13 -7.62 29.07
CA THR A 94 -42.58 -7.53 30.44
C THR A 94 -41.86 -6.20 30.63
N GLU A 95 -41.78 -5.71 31.88
CA GLU A 95 -41.04 -4.48 32.21
C GLU A 95 -39.61 -4.47 31.65
N LEU A 96 -38.90 -5.60 31.75
CA LEU A 96 -37.55 -5.75 31.17
C LEU A 96 -37.55 -5.59 29.64
N GLN A 97 -38.56 -6.11 28.96
CA GLN A 97 -38.68 -6.02 27.50
C GLN A 97 -39.05 -4.59 27.07
N ASN A 98 -39.83 -3.87 27.87
CA ASN A 98 -40.10 -2.44 27.66
C ASN A 98 -38.82 -1.61 27.83
N ALA A 99 -38.00 -1.91 28.84
CA ALA A 99 -36.69 -1.28 28.99
C ALA A 99 -35.79 -1.54 27.77
N GLU A 100 -35.75 -2.77 27.27
CA GLU A 100 -35.01 -3.08 26.03
C GLU A 100 -35.52 -2.32 24.80
N GLU A 101 -36.84 -2.16 24.65
CA GLU A 101 -37.44 -1.36 23.55
C GLU A 101 -36.99 0.11 23.63
N MET A 102 -37.02 0.71 24.82
CA MET A 102 -36.57 2.09 25.04
C MET A 102 -35.09 2.26 24.67
N ILE A 103 -34.23 1.34 25.10
CA ILE A 103 -32.79 1.37 24.76
C ILE A 103 -32.58 1.26 23.24
N LYS A 104 -33.31 0.36 22.55
CA LYS A 104 -33.21 0.21 21.09
C LYS A 104 -33.67 1.46 20.35
N HIS A 105 -34.71 2.12 20.85
CA HIS A 105 -35.24 3.35 20.27
C HIS A 105 -34.25 4.50 20.41
N GLU A 106 -33.64 4.66 21.58
CA GLU A 106 -32.60 5.66 21.82
C GLU A 106 -31.37 5.38 20.94
N MET A 107 -30.93 4.13 20.85
CA MET A 107 -29.82 3.73 19.98
C MET A 107 -30.06 4.09 18.50
N ILE A 108 -31.28 3.86 17.98
CA ILE A 108 -31.64 4.24 16.61
C ILE A 108 -31.60 5.77 16.48
N THR A 109 -32.18 6.50 17.43
CA THR A 109 -32.21 7.97 17.42
C THR A 109 -30.79 8.55 17.38
N MET A 110 -29.88 8.02 18.21
CA MET A 110 -28.45 8.39 18.19
C MET A 110 -27.77 8.10 16.84
N LEU A 111 -27.97 6.91 16.26
CA LEU A 111 -27.37 6.53 14.98
C LEU A 111 -27.87 7.40 13.83
N LEU A 112 -29.17 7.73 13.83
CA LEU A 112 -29.75 8.64 12.85
C LEU A 112 -29.21 10.06 13.03
N TYR A 113 -29.00 10.50 14.27
CA TYR A 113 -28.51 11.84 14.57
C TYR A 113 -27.08 12.01 14.04
N ASP A 114 -26.22 11.03 14.32
CA ASP A 114 -24.86 10.97 13.78
C ASP A 114 -24.87 10.93 12.25
N SER A 115 -25.80 10.19 11.63
CA SER A 115 -25.94 10.15 10.17
C SER A 115 -26.35 11.48 9.55
N THR A 116 -27.14 12.30 10.25
CA THR A 116 -27.55 13.63 9.74
C THR A 116 -26.46 14.69 9.89
N LYS A 117 -25.71 14.64 10.99
CA LYS A 117 -24.70 15.65 11.32
C LYS A 117 -23.34 15.34 10.69
N ASP A 118 -22.97 14.06 10.63
CA ASP A 118 -21.73 13.55 10.03
C ASP A 118 -22.03 12.46 8.99
N PRO A 119 -22.53 12.82 7.79
CA PRO A 119 -22.91 11.84 6.77
C PRO A 119 -21.68 11.05 6.28
N VAL A 120 -21.84 9.74 6.10
CA VAL A 120 -20.77 8.90 5.53
C VAL A 120 -20.74 8.99 4.00
N PRO A 121 -19.56 8.88 3.36
CA PRO A 121 -19.46 8.87 1.90
C PRO A 121 -20.36 7.79 1.27
N GLY A 122 -21.29 8.19 0.41
CA GLY A 122 -22.24 7.30 -0.26
C GLY A 122 -23.64 7.25 0.34
N GLN A 123 -23.97 8.08 1.34
CA GLN A 123 -25.35 8.28 1.78
C GLN A 123 -26.18 9.07 0.76
N SER A 124 -27.44 8.66 0.59
CA SER A 124 -28.39 9.30 -0.34
C SER A 124 -29.05 10.50 0.32
N GLU A 125 -29.02 11.66 -0.35
CA GLU A 125 -29.62 12.92 0.12
C GLU A 125 -31.14 12.82 0.34
N ASN A 126 -31.86 12.04 -0.48
CA ASN A 126 -33.30 11.82 -0.35
C ASN A 126 -33.72 11.17 0.98
N LYS A 127 -32.77 10.58 1.73
CA LYS A 127 -33.05 9.99 3.04
C LYS A 127 -32.98 11.02 4.17
N MET A 128 -32.40 12.20 3.95
CA MET A 128 -32.33 13.26 4.96
C MET A 128 -33.72 13.78 5.35
N ASP A 129 -34.65 13.89 4.39
CA ASP A 129 -36.04 14.32 4.65
C ASP A 129 -36.83 13.30 5.49
N GLN A 130 -36.58 12.01 5.25
CA GLN A 130 -37.17 10.92 6.04
C GLN A 130 -36.63 10.92 7.48
N LEU A 131 -35.34 11.23 7.65
CA LEU A 131 -34.71 11.38 8.96
C LEU A 131 -35.26 12.60 9.72
N GLN A 132 -35.43 13.74 9.04
CA GLN A 132 -36.06 14.92 9.65
C GLN A 132 -37.49 14.64 10.12
N THR A 133 -38.25 13.83 9.38
CA THR A 133 -39.59 13.40 9.79
C THR A 133 -39.56 12.50 11.03
N TYR A 134 -38.57 11.61 11.13
CA TYR A 134 -38.36 10.78 12.33
C TYR A 134 -38.05 11.63 13.57
N PHE A 135 -37.19 12.65 13.43
CA PHE A 135 -36.85 13.55 14.54
C PHE A 135 -38.02 14.42 15.02
N LYS A 136 -38.97 14.76 14.15
CA LYS A 136 -40.21 15.44 14.58
C LYS A 136 -41.02 14.59 15.56
N SER A 137 -41.01 13.27 15.38
CA SER A 137 -41.68 12.33 16.28
C SER A 137 -40.82 11.90 17.47
N ASN A 138 -39.48 11.90 17.32
CA ASN A 138 -38.52 11.46 18.33
C ASN A 138 -37.36 12.47 18.37
N PRO A 139 -37.50 13.58 19.12
CA PRO A 139 -36.45 14.58 19.21
C PRO A 139 -35.22 13.99 19.89
N TYR A 140 -34.04 14.37 19.39
CA TYR A 140 -32.78 14.03 20.03
C TYR A 140 -32.58 14.92 21.26
N GLU A 141 -32.33 14.30 22.41
CA GLU A 141 -32.05 15.00 23.66
C GLU A 141 -30.53 15.24 23.79
N GLU A 142 -30.14 16.51 23.95
CA GLU A 142 -28.73 16.85 24.15
C GLU A 142 -28.33 16.66 25.61
N ILE A 143 -27.51 15.64 25.87
CA ILE A 143 -27.05 15.31 27.22
C ILE A 143 -25.81 16.13 27.57
N SER A 144 -25.77 16.66 28.79
CA SER A 144 -24.60 17.41 29.27
C SER A 144 -23.38 16.51 29.53
N LYS A 145 -22.17 17.07 29.44
CA LYS A 145 -20.92 16.33 29.71
C LYS A 145 -20.86 15.84 31.17
N GLU A 146 -21.45 16.59 32.10
CA GLU A 146 -21.52 16.23 33.51
C GLU A 146 -22.40 15.00 33.75
N GLU A 147 -23.57 14.95 33.12
CA GLU A 147 -24.48 13.81 33.18
C GLU A 147 -23.87 12.57 32.55
N LEU A 148 -23.19 12.70 31.40
CA LEU A 148 -22.46 11.59 30.78
C LEU A 148 -21.38 11.02 31.71
N ASN A 149 -20.65 11.87 32.44
CA ASN A 149 -19.64 11.42 33.38
C ASN A 149 -20.26 10.73 34.61
N LYS A 150 -21.36 11.27 35.15
CA LYS A 150 -22.13 10.62 36.24
C LYS A 150 -22.66 9.26 35.80
N ALA A 151 -23.23 9.16 34.60
CA ALA A 151 -23.73 7.91 34.04
C ALA A 151 -22.61 6.87 33.85
N LYS A 152 -21.43 7.27 33.35
CA LYS A 152 -20.27 6.39 33.25
C LYS A 152 -19.82 5.85 34.61
N LEU A 153 -19.85 6.68 35.65
CA LEU A 153 -19.50 6.26 37.01
C LEU A 153 -20.51 5.25 37.57
N LEU A 154 -21.81 5.50 37.36
CA LEU A 154 -22.86 4.56 37.76
C LEU A 154 -22.70 3.21 37.05
N LEU A 155 -22.51 3.22 35.73
CA LEU A 155 -22.27 2.01 34.95
C LEU A 155 -21.03 1.26 35.43
N SER A 156 -19.94 1.95 35.72
CA SER A 156 -18.73 1.32 36.25
C SER A 156 -18.95 0.65 37.60
N ASN A 157 -19.75 1.26 38.48
CA ASN A 157 -20.09 0.70 39.79
C ASN A 157 -20.98 -0.54 39.64
N GLU A 158 -22.02 -0.47 38.80
CA GLU A 158 -22.91 -1.59 38.52
C GLU A 158 -22.17 -2.76 37.85
N MET A 159 -21.31 -2.47 36.87
CA MET A 159 -20.47 -3.49 36.22
C MET A 159 -19.60 -4.24 37.23
N ARG A 160 -19.05 -3.55 38.25
CA ARG A 160 -18.29 -4.20 39.32
C ARG A 160 -19.18 -5.11 40.17
N VAL A 161 -20.37 -4.65 40.56
CA VAL A 161 -21.32 -5.47 41.33
C VAL A 161 -21.74 -6.72 40.55
N VAL A 162 -22.03 -6.59 39.26
CA VAL A 162 -22.39 -7.74 38.41
C VAL A 162 -21.20 -8.69 38.25
N LYS A 163 -19.99 -8.15 38.04
CA LYS A 163 -18.76 -8.94 37.93
C LYS A 163 -18.53 -9.80 39.18
N ASP A 164 -18.64 -9.19 40.35
CA ASP A 164 -18.47 -9.88 41.64
C ASP A 164 -19.63 -10.87 41.90
N GLY A 165 -20.88 -10.46 41.65
CA GLY A 165 -22.07 -11.28 41.88
C GLY A 165 -22.20 -12.50 40.98
N MET A 166 -21.68 -12.42 39.74
CA MET A 166 -21.66 -13.54 38.79
C MET A 166 -20.35 -14.33 38.80
N GLY A 167 -19.38 -13.93 39.64
CA GLY A 167 -18.07 -14.59 39.75
C GLY A 167 -17.23 -14.49 38.47
N HIS A 168 -17.41 -13.43 37.68
CA HIS A 168 -16.63 -13.21 36.47
C HIS A 168 -15.24 -12.66 36.84
N GLY A 169 -14.18 -13.43 36.56
CA GLY A 169 -12.80 -12.94 36.69
C GLY A 169 -12.44 -11.89 35.64
N ASP A 170 -11.18 -11.45 35.63
CA ASP A 170 -10.65 -10.68 34.52
C ASP A 170 -10.54 -11.57 33.28
N LEU A 171 -11.30 -11.22 32.23
CA LEU A 171 -11.28 -11.95 30.97
C LEU A 171 -10.12 -11.43 30.12
N ALA A 172 -9.15 -12.30 29.83
CA ALA A 172 -8.08 -11.97 28.90
C ALA A 172 -8.64 -11.64 27.51
N LEU A 173 -8.01 -10.68 26.83
CA LEU A 173 -8.46 -10.21 25.51
C LEU A 173 -8.52 -11.34 24.47
N ASP A 174 -7.63 -12.33 24.59
CA ASP A 174 -7.58 -13.48 23.68
C ASP A 174 -8.84 -14.36 23.83
N VAL A 175 -9.28 -14.58 25.06
CA VAL A 175 -10.51 -15.34 25.35
C VAL A 175 -11.73 -14.57 24.83
N TYR A 176 -11.76 -13.25 25.01
CA TYR A 176 -12.81 -12.41 24.45
C TYR A 176 -12.86 -12.49 22.91
N SER A 177 -11.70 -12.40 22.26
CA SER A 177 -11.58 -12.46 20.80
C SER A 177 -12.08 -13.81 20.26
N GLN A 178 -11.72 -14.91 20.93
CA GLN A 178 -12.19 -16.25 20.55
C GLN A 178 -13.71 -16.37 20.66
N VAL A 179 -14.31 -15.98 21.80
CA VAL A 179 -15.77 -16.03 22.00
C VAL A 179 -16.49 -15.12 21.01
N TRP A 180 -15.91 -13.95 20.71
CA TRP A 180 -16.43 -13.03 19.70
C TRP A 180 -16.46 -13.66 18.31
N GLU A 181 -15.35 -14.28 17.88
CA GLU A 181 -15.25 -14.97 16.59
C GLU A 181 -16.24 -16.14 16.48
N GLU A 182 -16.37 -16.94 17.54
CA GLU A 182 -17.34 -18.04 17.60
C GLU A 182 -18.79 -17.54 17.51
N CYS A 183 -19.11 -16.46 18.23
CA CYS A 183 -20.43 -15.84 18.18
C CYS A 183 -20.72 -15.24 16.79
N LEU A 184 -19.74 -14.58 16.19
CA LEU A 184 -19.86 -13.97 14.86
C LEU A 184 -19.96 -15.03 13.76
N ALA A 185 -19.25 -16.15 13.88
CA ALA A 185 -19.35 -17.28 12.96
C ALA A 185 -20.76 -17.89 12.94
N GLN A 186 -21.50 -17.80 14.05
CA GLN A 186 -22.90 -18.24 14.12
C GLN A 186 -23.89 -17.24 13.52
N VAL A 187 -23.48 -16.02 13.17
CA VAL A 187 -24.37 -15.03 12.56
C VAL A 187 -24.62 -15.39 11.10
N LEU A 188 -25.89 -15.55 10.75
CA LEU A 188 -26.34 -15.95 9.43
C LEU A 188 -27.32 -14.91 8.88
N PHE A 189 -27.15 -14.51 7.63
CA PHE A 189 -28.10 -13.63 6.94
C PHE A 189 -29.17 -14.45 6.22
N LEU A 190 -30.45 -14.25 6.57
CA LEU A 190 -31.60 -14.82 5.87
C LEU A 190 -32.02 -13.92 4.70
N PRO A 191 -31.86 -14.35 3.44
CA PRO A 191 -32.24 -13.53 2.29
C PRO A 191 -33.76 -13.31 2.19
N SER A 192 -34.56 -14.34 2.54
CA SER A 192 -36.03 -14.30 2.48
C SER A 192 -36.65 -13.26 3.41
N GLN A 193 -36.08 -13.09 4.60
CA GLN A 193 -36.56 -12.15 5.63
C GLN A 193 -35.73 -10.86 5.70
N ASN A 194 -34.66 -10.77 4.91
CA ASN A 194 -33.69 -9.67 4.93
C ASN A 194 -33.21 -9.32 6.36
N ARG A 195 -32.88 -10.35 7.14
CA ARG A 195 -32.56 -10.25 8.58
C ARG A 195 -31.37 -11.15 8.95
N TYR A 196 -30.58 -10.75 9.93
CA TYR A 196 -29.57 -11.59 10.54
C TYR A 196 -30.14 -12.38 11.72
N THR A 197 -29.84 -13.67 11.79
CA THR A 197 -30.22 -14.57 12.89
C THR A 197 -29.04 -15.47 13.27
N ARG A 198 -29.17 -16.20 14.37
CA ARG A 198 -28.18 -17.22 14.76
C ARG A 198 -28.41 -18.49 13.94
N ALA A 199 -27.35 -19.14 13.50
CA ALA A 199 -27.39 -20.37 12.72
C ALA A 199 -28.25 -21.44 13.40
N ASN A 200 -28.20 -21.55 14.73
CA ASN A 200 -28.97 -22.53 15.52
C ASN A 200 -30.48 -22.35 15.41
N LEU A 201 -30.96 -21.12 15.19
CA LEU A 201 -32.39 -20.81 15.04
C LEU A 201 -32.89 -20.92 13.59
N ALA A 202 -31.97 -21.02 12.62
CA ALA A 202 -32.31 -21.10 11.20
C ALA A 202 -32.53 -22.54 10.73
N SER A 203 -33.54 -22.75 9.89
CA SER A 203 -33.81 -24.07 9.31
C SER A 203 -32.68 -24.50 8.36
N LYS A 204 -32.61 -25.80 8.04
CA LYS A 204 -31.61 -26.30 7.08
C LYS A 204 -31.75 -25.63 5.71
N LYS A 205 -32.99 -25.34 5.27
CA LYS A 205 -33.28 -24.64 4.01
C LYS A 205 -32.73 -23.21 4.03
N ASP A 206 -32.98 -22.48 5.10
CA ASP A 206 -32.50 -21.11 5.28
C ASP A 206 -30.97 -21.00 5.28
N ARG A 207 -30.30 -22.00 5.88
CA ARG A 207 -28.83 -22.11 5.87
C ARG A 207 -28.30 -22.27 4.45
N PHE A 208 -28.96 -23.06 3.61
CA PHE A 208 -28.59 -23.21 2.21
C PHE A 208 -28.78 -21.90 1.43
N GLU A 209 -29.94 -21.25 1.55
CA GLU A 209 -30.22 -19.99 0.85
C GLU A 209 -29.21 -18.88 1.25
N SER A 210 -28.86 -18.82 2.54
CA SER A 210 -27.84 -17.89 3.03
C SER A 210 -26.46 -18.18 2.44
N ALA A 211 -26.04 -19.45 2.43
CA ALA A 211 -24.76 -19.86 1.87
C ALA A 211 -24.70 -19.57 0.36
N GLU A 212 -25.78 -19.82 -0.37
CA GLU A 212 -25.90 -19.49 -1.80
C GLU A 212 -25.77 -17.98 -2.03
N LYS A 213 -26.44 -17.16 -1.22
CA LYS A 213 -26.32 -15.69 -1.30
C LYS A 213 -24.90 -15.20 -1.04
N ARG A 214 -24.22 -15.76 -0.02
CA ARG A 214 -22.82 -15.45 0.30
C ARG A 214 -21.90 -15.84 -0.85
N LEU A 215 -22.11 -17.02 -1.44
CA LEU A 215 -21.34 -17.50 -2.59
C LEU A 215 -21.51 -16.55 -3.79
N GLU A 216 -22.74 -16.13 -4.08
CA GLU A 216 -23.03 -15.19 -5.17
C GLU A 216 -22.41 -13.80 -4.92
N GLN A 217 -22.45 -13.29 -3.70
CA GLN A 217 -21.73 -12.06 -3.33
C GLN A 217 -20.21 -12.22 -3.56
N ASN A 218 -19.62 -13.32 -3.10
CA ASN A 218 -18.21 -13.60 -3.28
C ASN A 218 -17.83 -13.72 -4.77
N ARG A 219 -18.68 -14.34 -5.61
CA ARG A 219 -18.49 -14.37 -7.06
C ARG A 219 -18.46 -12.98 -7.67
N ARG A 220 -19.35 -12.08 -7.24
CA ARG A 220 -19.37 -10.68 -7.70
C ARG A 220 -18.12 -9.91 -7.27
N HIS A 221 -17.70 -10.08 -6.02
CA HIS A 221 -16.45 -9.49 -5.52
C HIS A 221 -15.24 -10.01 -6.31
N MET A 222 -15.15 -11.32 -6.50
CA MET A 222 -14.09 -11.96 -7.30
C MET A 222 -14.06 -11.42 -8.73
N ALA A 223 -15.22 -11.31 -9.39
CA ALA A 223 -15.28 -10.75 -10.75
C ALA A 223 -14.85 -9.27 -10.82
N LYS A 224 -15.22 -8.46 -9.81
CA LYS A 224 -14.83 -7.04 -9.72
C LYS A 224 -13.33 -6.90 -9.49
N GLU A 225 -12.79 -7.62 -8.51
CA GLU A 225 -11.37 -7.59 -8.19
C GLU A 225 -10.52 -8.21 -9.29
N ALA A 226 -10.94 -9.31 -9.93
CA ALA A 226 -10.23 -9.88 -11.08
C ALA A 226 -10.14 -8.87 -12.25
N LYS A 227 -11.21 -8.12 -12.53
CA LYS A 227 -11.18 -7.02 -13.52
C LYS A 227 -10.22 -5.91 -13.11
N ARG A 228 -10.14 -5.57 -11.82
CA ARG A 228 -9.21 -4.56 -11.30
C ARG A 228 -7.75 -5.05 -11.38
N CYS A 229 -7.47 -6.26 -10.91
CA CYS A 229 -6.16 -6.90 -11.00
C CYS A 229 -5.72 -6.99 -12.46
N GLY A 230 -6.57 -7.45 -13.38
CA GLY A 230 -6.24 -7.51 -14.80
C GLY A 230 -5.89 -6.15 -15.43
N LYS A 231 -6.49 -5.04 -14.96
CA LYS A 231 -6.09 -3.69 -15.38
C LYS A 231 -4.72 -3.29 -14.82
N ILE A 232 -4.48 -3.57 -13.54
CA ILE A 232 -3.22 -3.27 -12.86
C ILE A 232 -2.08 -4.10 -13.48
N GLU A 233 -2.29 -5.39 -13.69
CA GLU A 233 -1.32 -6.29 -14.33
C GLU A 233 -0.99 -5.85 -15.75
N LYS A 234 -1.99 -5.49 -16.57
CA LYS A 234 -1.72 -4.95 -17.92
C LYS A 234 -0.89 -3.67 -17.85
N LYS A 235 -1.20 -2.77 -16.92
CA LYS A 235 -0.42 -1.54 -16.72
C LYS A 235 1.02 -1.85 -16.27
N LEU A 236 1.18 -2.75 -15.30
CA LEU A 236 2.49 -3.20 -14.84
C LEU A 236 3.27 -3.86 -15.98
N LYS A 237 2.67 -4.76 -16.74
CA LYS A 237 3.31 -5.43 -17.88
C LYS A 237 3.83 -4.43 -18.92
N ILE A 238 3.09 -3.36 -19.20
CA ILE A 238 3.56 -2.29 -20.11
C ILE A 238 4.73 -1.53 -19.50
N LEU A 239 4.65 -1.14 -18.22
CA LEU A 239 5.68 -0.34 -17.55
C LEU A 239 6.96 -1.13 -17.24
N THR A 240 6.84 -2.38 -16.82
CA THR A 240 7.94 -3.19 -16.31
C THR A 240 8.38 -4.28 -17.27
N GLY A 241 7.61 -4.60 -18.31
CA GLY A 241 7.94 -5.70 -19.23
C GLY A 241 9.28 -5.50 -19.95
N GLY A 242 9.56 -4.27 -20.42
CA GLY A 242 10.85 -3.94 -21.02
C GLY A 242 12.02 -4.05 -20.03
N TYR A 243 11.82 -3.58 -18.79
CA TYR A 243 12.82 -3.70 -17.73
C TYR A 243 13.07 -5.16 -17.33
N GLN A 244 12.03 -5.99 -17.28
CA GLN A 244 12.14 -7.43 -17.02
C GLN A 244 12.93 -8.13 -18.12
N ALA A 245 12.66 -7.85 -19.39
CA ALA A 245 13.41 -8.42 -20.51
C ALA A 245 14.89 -8.01 -20.49
N ARG A 246 15.17 -6.73 -20.21
CA ARG A 246 16.55 -6.24 -20.05
C ARG A 246 17.25 -6.90 -18.87
N ALA A 247 16.57 -7.06 -17.73
CA ALA A 247 17.12 -7.73 -16.57
C ALA A 247 17.45 -9.20 -16.87
N GLN A 248 16.55 -9.93 -17.53
CA GLN A 248 16.80 -11.31 -17.96
C GLN A 248 17.98 -11.42 -18.92
N ALA A 249 18.11 -10.50 -19.89
CA ALA A 249 19.25 -10.47 -20.79
C ALA A 249 20.58 -10.20 -20.07
N LEU A 250 20.60 -9.26 -19.13
CA LEU A 250 21.79 -8.95 -18.32
C LEU A 250 22.17 -10.11 -17.40
N ILE A 251 21.20 -10.79 -16.79
CA ILE A 251 21.43 -11.98 -15.97
C ILE A 251 22.09 -13.07 -16.82
N LYS A 252 21.57 -13.32 -18.03
CA LYS A 252 22.14 -14.31 -18.94
C LYS A 252 23.56 -13.93 -19.37
N GLN A 253 23.79 -12.68 -19.78
CA GLN A 253 25.13 -12.21 -20.13
C GLN A 253 26.13 -12.38 -18.98
N LEU A 254 25.69 -12.08 -17.75
CA LEU A 254 26.51 -12.27 -16.56
C LEU A 254 26.87 -13.74 -16.35
N GLN A 255 25.90 -14.65 -16.48
CA GLN A 255 26.13 -16.10 -16.41
C GLN A 255 27.12 -16.57 -17.49
N ASP A 256 26.89 -16.19 -18.74
CA ASP A 256 27.78 -16.55 -19.87
C ASP A 256 29.22 -16.03 -19.63
N THR A 257 29.37 -14.82 -19.09
CA THR A 257 30.71 -14.28 -18.75
C THR A 257 31.37 -15.03 -17.61
N PHE A 258 30.62 -15.48 -16.60
CA PHE A 258 31.17 -16.30 -15.52
C PHE A 258 31.69 -17.64 -16.04
N GLU A 259 30.93 -18.32 -16.90
CA GLU A 259 31.38 -19.57 -17.53
C GLU A 259 32.65 -19.36 -18.37
N GLN A 260 32.75 -18.26 -19.12
CA GLN A 260 33.95 -17.92 -19.89
C GLN A 260 35.15 -17.64 -18.98
N ILE A 261 34.96 -16.97 -17.85
CA ILE A 261 36.02 -16.71 -16.87
C ILE A 261 36.55 -18.04 -16.32
N GLU A 262 35.68 -18.98 -15.96
CA GLU A 262 36.09 -20.29 -15.47
C GLU A 262 36.88 -21.08 -16.51
N GLN A 263 36.39 -21.14 -17.75
CA GLN A 263 37.08 -21.82 -18.86
C GLN A 263 38.45 -21.21 -19.13
N ASN A 264 38.55 -19.88 -19.18
CA ASN A 264 39.81 -19.18 -19.41
C ASN A 264 40.78 -19.34 -18.24
N THR A 265 40.28 -19.39 -17.00
CA THR A 265 41.10 -19.63 -15.82
C THR A 265 41.71 -21.04 -15.86
N LEU A 266 40.91 -22.04 -16.23
CA LEU A 266 41.38 -23.41 -16.43
C LEU A 266 42.41 -23.49 -17.57
N ALA A 267 42.11 -22.88 -18.72
CA ALA A 267 43.02 -22.85 -19.86
C ALA A 267 44.35 -22.15 -19.54
N LEU A 268 44.32 -21.06 -18.78
CA LEU A 268 45.53 -20.37 -18.34
C LEU A 268 46.37 -21.24 -17.41
N SER A 269 45.74 -21.98 -16.49
CA SER A 269 46.44 -22.93 -15.64
C SER A 269 47.08 -24.07 -16.45
N THR A 270 46.38 -24.61 -17.44
CA THR A 270 46.92 -25.70 -18.28
C THR A 270 48.06 -25.20 -19.17
N PHE A 271 47.93 -24.03 -19.80
CA PHE A 271 48.99 -23.46 -20.62
C PHE A 271 50.23 -23.07 -19.83
N LYS A 272 50.09 -22.59 -18.59
CA LYS A 272 51.24 -22.37 -17.69
C LYS A 272 51.99 -23.68 -17.43
N PHE A 273 51.26 -24.73 -17.07
CA PHE A 273 51.86 -26.05 -16.83
C PHE A 273 52.54 -26.62 -18.09
N LEU A 274 51.88 -26.53 -19.25
CA LEU A 274 52.45 -26.94 -20.55
C LEU A 274 53.70 -26.13 -20.91
N ALA A 275 53.71 -24.82 -20.65
CA ALA A 275 54.87 -23.97 -20.93
C ALA A 275 56.07 -24.34 -20.05
N GLU A 276 55.85 -24.62 -18.76
CA GLU A 276 56.89 -25.11 -17.85
C GLU A 276 57.44 -26.47 -18.32
N GLN A 277 56.57 -27.39 -18.73
CA GLN A 277 56.97 -28.69 -19.26
C GLN A 277 57.79 -28.55 -20.56
N GLU A 278 57.37 -27.67 -21.46
CA GLU A 278 58.08 -27.44 -22.72
C GLU A 278 59.40 -26.71 -22.56
N ALA A 279 59.51 -25.80 -21.58
CA ALA A 279 60.78 -25.18 -21.23
C ALA A 279 61.85 -26.21 -20.85
N VAL A 280 61.45 -27.34 -20.23
CA VAL A 280 62.35 -28.44 -19.88
C VAL A 280 62.56 -29.40 -21.06
N ALA A 281 61.54 -29.65 -21.88
CA ALA A 281 61.62 -30.60 -22.98
C ALA A 281 62.40 -30.08 -24.20
N ILE A 282 62.39 -28.77 -24.47
CA ILE A 282 63.09 -28.16 -25.61
C ILE A 282 64.61 -28.40 -25.53
N PRO A 283 65.32 -28.11 -24.41
CA PRO A 283 66.76 -28.37 -24.30
C PRO A 283 67.11 -29.85 -24.53
N ARG A 284 66.33 -30.78 -23.95
CA ARG A 284 66.56 -32.23 -24.13
C ARG A 284 66.42 -32.66 -25.59
N ARG A 285 65.42 -32.13 -26.29
CA ARG A 285 65.22 -32.39 -27.73
C ARG A 285 66.38 -31.81 -28.56
N LEU A 286 66.83 -30.60 -28.24
CA LEU A 286 67.99 -29.98 -28.91
C LEU A 286 69.28 -30.77 -28.69
N GLU A 287 69.53 -31.21 -27.46
CA GLU A 287 70.72 -31.99 -27.11
C GLU A 287 70.75 -33.34 -27.85
N SER A 288 69.63 -34.07 -27.86
CA SER A 288 69.48 -35.32 -28.62
C SER A 288 69.77 -35.11 -30.11
N LEU A 289 69.20 -34.06 -30.72
CA LEU A 289 69.44 -33.75 -32.14
C LEU A 289 70.90 -33.35 -32.40
N GLN A 290 71.53 -32.60 -31.50
CA GLN A 290 72.95 -32.24 -31.62
C GLN A 290 73.86 -33.46 -31.52
N GLU A 291 73.54 -34.43 -30.66
CA GLU A 291 74.28 -35.69 -30.59
C GLU A 291 74.15 -36.50 -31.88
N ASP A 292 72.94 -36.61 -32.43
CA ASP A 292 72.71 -37.32 -33.69
C ASP A 292 73.44 -36.64 -34.87
N VAL A 293 73.43 -35.31 -34.94
CA VAL A 293 74.19 -34.55 -35.93
C VAL A 293 75.68 -34.77 -35.76
N ARG A 294 76.22 -34.76 -34.52
CA ARG A 294 77.63 -35.06 -34.24
C ARG A 294 78.01 -36.45 -34.73
N ARG A 295 77.19 -37.47 -34.45
CA ARG A 295 77.40 -38.85 -34.95
C ARG A 295 77.41 -38.92 -36.47
N GLN A 296 76.50 -38.20 -37.14
CA GLN A 296 76.49 -38.15 -38.61
C GLN A 296 77.72 -37.46 -39.18
N MET A 297 78.15 -36.32 -38.62
CA MET A 297 79.37 -35.62 -39.05
C MET A 297 80.62 -36.50 -38.88
N GLU A 298 80.75 -37.23 -37.77
CA GLU A 298 81.86 -38.17 -37.59
C GLU A 298 81.86 -39.29 -38.63
N ARG A 299 80.67 -39.82 -38.94
CA ARG A 299 80.51 -40.87 -39.96
C ARG A 299 80.86 -40.33 -41.35
N GLU A 300 80.40 -39.14 -41.70
CA GLU A 300 80.71 -38.47 -42.96
C GLU A 300 82.21 -38.22 -43.08
N LYS A 301 82.85 -37.68 -42.05
CA LYS A 301 84.29 -37.44 -42.01
C LYS A 301 85.09 -38.73 -42.25
N LYS A 302 84.70 -39.84 -41.61
CA LYS A 302 85.33 -41.17 -41.82
C LYS A 302 85.15 -41.66 -43.26
N LEU A 303 83.95 -41.48 -43.84
CA LEU A 303 83.66 -41.87 -45.23
C LEU A 303 84.45 -41.04 -46.24
N GLN A 304 84.54 -39.72 -46.05
CA GLN A 304 85.33 -38.82 -46.89
C GLN A 304 86.83 -39.17 -46.84
N GLN A 305 87.38 -39.44 -45.65
CA GLN A 305 88.77 -39.91 -45.50
C GLN A 305 89.00 -41.23 -46.25
N LYS A 306 88.08 -42.20 -46.11
CA LYS A 306 88.17 -43.47 -46.82
C LYS A 306 88.13 -43.28 -48.34
N TYR A 307 87.29 -42.38 -48.84
CA TYR A 307 87.21 -42.04 -50.26
C TYR A 307 88.51 -41.38 -50.76
N ALA A 308 89.07 -40.43 -50.00
CA ALA A 308 90.33 -39.79 -50.32
C ALA A 308 91.49 -40.81 -50.43
N ASN A 309 91.61 -41.71 -49.46
CA ASN A 309 92.61 -42.78 -49.48
C ASN A 309 92.41 -43.73 -50.68
N LEU A 310 91.16 -44.10 -51.00
CA LEU A 310 90.86 -44.92 -52.17
C LEU A 310 91.21 -44.22 -53.48
N GLN A 311 90.95 -42.91 -53.60
CA GLN A 311 91.36 -42.13 -54.77
C GLN A 311 92.89 -42.05 -54.90
N GLU A 312 93.62 -41.93 -53.79
CA GLU A 312 95.08 -41.93 -53.78
C GLU A 312 95.63 -43.27 -54.28
N ASN A 313 95.14 -44.39 -53.74
CA ASN A 313 95.50 -45.74 -54.21
C ASN A 313 95.18 -45.93 -55.70
N LEU A 314 94.04 -45.42 -56.19
CA LEU A 314 93.66 -45.53 -57.61
C LEU A 314 94.64 -44.75 -58.50
N LYS A 315 95.10 -43.57 -58.07
CA LYS A 315 96.11 -42.78 -58.77
C LYS A 315 97.49 -43.46 -58.77
N GLU A 316 97.84 -44.16 -57.70
CA GLU A 316 99.09 -44.94 -57.64
C GLU A 316 99.05 -46.13 -58.62
N LEU A 317 97.97 -46.92 -58.58
CA LEU A 317 97.75 -48.03 -59.51
C LEU A 317 97.73 -47.57 -60.99
N SER A 318 97.10 -46.43 -61.30
CA SER A 318 97.09 -45.93 -62.68
C SER A 318 98.47 -45.42 -63.14
N LYS A 319 99.33 -44.98 -62.22
CA LYS A 319 100.71 -44.57 -62.52
C LYS A 319 101.63 -45.77 -62.74
N ASP A 320 101.38 -46.89 -62.07
CA ASP A 320 102.11 -48.14 -62.29
C ASP A 320 101.70 -48.84 -63.59
N GLU A 321 100.45 -48.68 -64.05
CA GLU A 321 100.01 -49.18 -65.38
C GLU A 321 100.53 -48.35 -66.57
N THR A 322 101.10 -47.17 -66.34
CA THR A 322 101.62 -46.28 -67.41
C THR A 322 103.15 -46.28 -67.54
N LYS A 323 103.84 -47.21 -66.88
CA LYS A 323 105.28 -47.51 -67.08
C LYS A 323 105.47 -48.83 -67.80
#